data_AF-A0A0L8VA79-F1
#
_entry.id   AF-A0A0L8VA79-F1
#
_cell.length_a   1.000
_cell.length_b   1.000
_cell.length_c   1.000
_cell.angle_alpha   90.00
_cell.angle_beta   90.00
_cell.angle_gamma   90.00
#
_symmetry.space_group_name_H-M   'P 1'
#
loop_
_entity.id
_entity.type
_entity.pdbx_description
1 polymer ?
#
loop_
_entity_poly.entity_id
_entity_poly.type
_entity_poly.pdbx_seq_one_letter_code
_entity_poly.pdbx_strand_id
1 'polypeptide(L)'
;MTPAERFYKYFNQAYGITKNNADPELKNEFIEEFVTQIPDVIDELETNLIKHEIHEFYVKIKNLKYLCEFSEEFNRYWLLLRSVSGGLNRLLEDPSLYHVSDVYIYYFSRYGGRRKLRDENWFESHRWDFLDKMAHISTDDELNDFILEKIDDLTSYFEFYKKELQAFIFELKKLTP
;
A
#
# COMPACT_ATOMS: atom_id res chain seq x y z
N MET A 1 23.34 4.25 -2.74
CA MET A 1 22.78 3.34 -1.73
C MET A 1 21.39 2.96 -2.16
N THR A 2 21.14 1.70 -2.48
CA THR A 2 19.82 1.18 -2.87
C THR A 2 18.86 1.22 -1.67
N PRO A 3 17.54 1.13 -1.88
CA PRO A 3 16.58 0.95 -0.79
C PRO A 3 16.95 -0.21 0.14
N ALA A 4 17.33 -1.37 -0.42
CA ALA A 4 17.71 -2.55 0.35
C ALA A 4 18.98 -2.32 1.19
N GLU A 5 19.98 -1.60 0.65
CA GLU A 5 21.18 -1.23 1.41
C GLU A 5 20.85 -0.25 2.56
N ARG A 6 19.96 0.72 2.32
CA ARG A 6 19.50 1.64 3.38
C ARG A 6 18.77 0.89 4.50
N PHE A 7 17.89 -0.02 4.12
CA PHE A 7 17.16 -0.88 5.04
C PHE A 7 18.10 -1.76 5.86
N TYR A 8 18.98 -2.49 5.17
CA TYR A 8 19.97 -3.37 5.79
C TYR A 8 20.84 -2.59 6.77
N LYS A 9 21.36 -1.43 6.36
CA LYS A 9 22.16 -0.55 7.23
C LYS A 9 21.36 -0.05 8.43
N TYR A 10 20.13 0.42 8.25
CA TYR A 10 19.30 0.93 9.33
C TYR A 10 19.04 -0.16 10.38
N PHE A 11 18.54 -1.32 9.95
CA PHE A 11 18.21 -2.40 10.89
C PHE A 11 19.45 -3.05 11.49
N ASN A 12 20.59 -3.09 10.79
CA ASN A 12 21.87 -3.50 11.41
C ASN A 12 22.45 -2.45 12.37
N GLN A 13 22.12 -1.18 12.24
CA GLN A 13 22.56 -0.17 13.20
C GLN A 13 21.63 -0.08 14.41
N ALA A 14 20.32 -0.30 14.21
CA ALA A 14 19.30 -0.25 15.25
C ALA A 14 19.21 -1.57 16.05
N TYR A 15 19.43 -2.71 15.40
CA TYR A 15 19.30 -4.05 15.99
C TYR A 15 20.56 -4.90 15.87
N GLY A 16 21.55 -4.46 15.09
CA GLY A 16 22.87 -5.08 15.09
C GLY A 16 23.70 -4.59 16.27
N ILE A 17 24.45 -5.53 16.83
CA ILE A 17 25.13 -5.43 18.12
C ILE A 17 26.08 -4.23 18.15
N THR A 18 25.97 -3.43 19.20
CA THR A 18 26.94 -2.39 19.58
C THR A 18 28.36 -2.96 19.62
N LYS A 19 29.18 -2.64 18.61
CA LYS A 19 30.65 -2.50 18.48
C LYS A 19 31.66 -3.16 19.44
N ASN A 20 31.29 -3.95 20.44
CA ASN A 20 32.20 -4.37 21.52
C ASN A 20 32.36 -5.88 21.72
N ASN A 21 31.73 -6.75 20.94
CA ASN A 21 32.09 -8.17 20.96
C ASN A 21 32.26 -8.69 19.53
N ALA A 22 33.46 -9.23 19.31
CA ALA A 22 33.93 -9.80 18.08
C ALA A 22 33.26 -11.16 17.82
N ASP A 23 31.99 -11.13 17.43
CA ASP A 23 31.33 -12.30 16.86
C ASP A 23 30.80 -11.98 15.46
N PRO A 24 31.45 -12.46 14.38
CA PRO A 24 31.03 -12.20 13.01
C PRO A 24 29.73 -12.94 12.61
N GLU A 25 29.13 -13.73 13.51
CA GLU A 25 28.03 -14.65 13.21
C GLU A 25 26.64 -14.22 13.70
N LEU A 26 26.49 -13.08 14.37
CA LEU A 26 25.17 -12.62 14.81
C LEU A 26 24.41 -11.96 13.66
N LYS A 27 23.81 -12.83 12.83
CA LYS A 27 22.89 -12.48 11.76
C LYS A 27 21.72 -11.67 12.32
N ASN A 28 21.29 -10.67 11.57
CA ASN A 28 20.17 -9.83 11.98
C ASN A 28 18.85 -10.61 11.80
N GLU A 29 18.36 -11.19 12.89
CA GLU A 29 17.13 -12.00 12.92
C GLU A 29 15.95 -11.28 12.26
N PHE A 30 15.82 -9.97 12.43
CA PHE A 30 14.75 -9.19 11.80
C PHE A 30 14.86 -9.17 10.26
N ILE A 31 16.07 -9.05 9.73
CA ILE A 31 16.30 -9.05 8.28
C ILE A 31 16.02 -10.44 7.71
N GLU A 32 16.42 -11.51 8.41
CA GLU A 32 16.13 -12.88 8.01
C GLU A 32 14.63 -13.18 8.07
N GLU A 33 13.96 -12.75 9.14
CA GLU A 33 12.52 -12.87 9.31
C GLU A 33 11.78 -12.12 8.21
N PHE A 34 12.20 -10.90 7.88
CA PHE A 34 11.64 -10.13 6.76
C PHE A 34 11.80 -10.89 5.43
N VAL A 35 12.99 -11.38 5.12
CA VAL A 35 13.25 -12.11 3.87
C VAL A 35 12.42 -13.40 3.77
N THR A 36 12.12 -14.02 4.91
CA THR A 36 11.38 -15.28 4.99
C THR A 36 9.87 -15.07 4.97
N GLN A 37 9.34 -14.11 5.73
CA GLN A 37 7.88 -13.96 5.94
C GLN A 37 7.20 -13.05 4.90
N ILE A 38 7.90 -12.07 4.33
CA ILE A 38 7.26 -11.12 3.40
C ILE A 38 6.69 -11.79 2.14
N PRO A 39 7.31 -12.84 1.54
CA PRO A 39 6.67 -13.60 0.47
C PRO A 39 5.28 -14.12 0.84
N ASP A 40 5.11 -14.70 2.04
CA ASP A 40 3.80 -15.19 2.50
C ASP A 40 2.80 -14.02 2.67
N VAL A 41 3.26 -12.87 3.18
CA VAL A 41 2.43 -11.66 3.28
C VAL A 41 1.97 -11.16 1.90
N ILE A 42 2.83 -11.26 0.87
CA ILE A 42 2.46 -10.90 -0.50
C ILE A 42 1.37 -11.83 -1.02
N ASP A 43 1.54 -13.14 -0.85
CA ASP A 43 0.59 -14.14 -1.33
C ASP A 43 -0.77 -14.01 -0.61
N GLU A 44 -0.76 -13.68 0.68
CA GLU A 44 -1.98 -13.36 1.42
C GLU A 44 -2.68 -12.11 0.90
N LEU A 45 -1.94 -11.03 0.62
CA LEU A 45 -2.51 -9.80 0.06
C LEU A 45 -3.10 -10.04 -1.34
N GLU A 46 -2.42 -10.82 -2.18
CA GLU A 46 -2.92 -11.23 -3.49
C GLU A 46 -4.19 -12.05 -3.38
N THR A 47 -4.22 -13.03 -2.47
CA THR A 47 -5.39 -13.87 -2.21
C THR A 47 -6.59 -13.03 -1.77
N ASN A 48 -6.37 -12.04 -0.91
CA ASN A 48 -7.44 -11.15 -0.48
C ASN A 48 -8.03 -10.37 -1.67
N LEU A 49 -7.19 -9.89 -2.60
CA LEU A 49 -7.68 -9.21 -3.80
C LEU A 49 -8.46 -10.15 -4.72
N ILE A 50 -7.97 -11.37 -4.96
CA ILE A 50 -8.66 -12.38 -5.78
C ILE A 50 -10.03 -12.74 -5.21
N LYS A 51 -10.16 -12.79 -3.89
CA LYS A 51 -11.42 -13.10 -3.19
C LYS A 51 -12.31 -11.88 -2.95
N HIS A 52 -11.88 -10.70 -3.37
CA HIS A 52 -12.54 -9.42 -3.09
C HIS A 52 -12.69 -9.12 -1.58
N GLU A 53 -11.78 -9.66 -0.76
CA GLU A 53 -11.64 -9.41 0.69
C GLU A 53 -10.90 -8.07 0.93
N ILE A 54 -11.54 -6.97 0.47
CA ILE A 54 -10.93 -5.63 0.46
C ILE A 54 -10.61 -5.11 1.86
N HIS A 55 -11.44 -5.46 2.85
CA HIS A 55 -11.22 -5.07 4.24
C HIS A 55 -9.90 -5.66 4.77
N GLU A 56 -9.72 -6.95 4.58
CA GLU A 56 -8.56 -7.72 5.00
C GLU A 56 -7.31 -7.20 4.28
N PHE A 57 -7.40 -6.93 2.97
CA PHE A 57 -6.32 -6.27 2.22
C PHE A 57 -5.94 -4.92 2.83
N TYR A 58 -6.93 -4.04 3.07
CA TYR A 58 -6.72 -2.70 3.62
C TYR A 58 -6.06 -2.71 5.01
N VAL A 59 -6.46 -3.66 5.86
CA VAL A 59 -5.87 -3.85 7.19
C VAL A 59 -4.43 -4.35 7.07
N LYS A 60 -4.16 -5.37 6.25
CA LYS A 60 -2.83 -6.00 6.14
C LYS A 60 -1.80 -5.09 5.49
N ILE A 61 -2.13 -4.39 4.39
CA ILE A 61 -1.18 -3.53 3.66
C ILE A 61 -0.63 -2.39 4.53
N LYS A 62 -1.33 -2.02 5.62
CA LYS A 62 -0.83 -1.09 6.63
C LYS A 62 0.51 -1.51 7.21
N ASN A 63 0.73 -2.81 7.38
CA ASN A 63 1.92 -3.34 8.03
C ASN A 63 3.19 -3.08 7.23
N LEU A 64 3.08 -2.83 5.92
CA LEU A 64 4.21 -2.55 5.04
C LEU A 64 4.53 -1.05 4.89
N LYS A 65 3.86 -0.17 5.65
CA LYS A 65 4.05 1.30 5.57
C LYS A 65 5.49 1.73 5.82
N TYR A 66 6.22 1.04 6.70
CA TYR A 66 7.59 1.41 7.06
C TYR A 66 8.55 1.34 5.85
N LEU A 67 8.23 0.55 4.83
CA LEU A 67 9.02 0.45 3.60
C LEU A 67 9.04 1.76 2.79
N CYS A 68 8.03 2.62 3.00
CA CYS A 68 7.95 3.95 2.38
C CYS A 68 9.12 4.86 2.76
N GLU A 69 9.77 4.62 3.91
CA GLU A 69 10.95 5.40 4.34
C GLU A 69 12.19 5.07 3.51
N PHE A 70 12.21 3.90 2.85
CA PHE A 70 13.38 3.39 2.14
C PHE A 70 13.27 3.53 0.63
N SER A 71 12.07 3.69 0.07
CA SER A 71 11.87 3.85 -1.38
C SER A 71 10.71 4.79 -1.68
N GLU A 72 10.95 5.73 -2.60
CA GLU A 72 9.90 6.60 -3.14
C GLU A 72 8.84 5.79 -3.90
N GLU A 73 9.24 4.73 -4.60
CA GLU A 73 8.30 3.84 -5.29
C GLU A 73 7.41 3.07 -4.30
N PHE A 74 7.98 2.58 -3.18
CA PHE A 74 7.15 2.00 -2.12
C PHE A 74 6.17 3.00 -1.56
N ASN A 75 6.61 4.24 -1.30
CA ASN A 75 5.72 5.29 -0.83
C ASN A 75 4.60 5.58 -1.84
N ARG A 76 4.96 5.70 -3.12
CA ARG A 76 4.04 5.98 -4.22
C ARG A 76 2.94 4.93 -4.33
N TYR A 77 3.30 3.67 -4.47
CA TYR A 77 2.34 2.58 -4.63
C TYR A 77 1.57 2.29 -3.33
N TRP A 78 2.23 2.35 -2.17
CA TRP A 78 1.54 2.17 -0.89
C TRP A 78 0.45 3.23 -0.68
N LEU A 79 0.70 4.48 -1.06
CA LEU A 79 -0.31 5.55 -1.00
C LEU A 79 -1.51 5.26 -1.90
N LEU A 80 -1.29 4.80 -3.15
CA LEU A 80 -2.38 4.39 -4.04
C LEU A 80 -3.17 3.24 -3.45
N LEU A 81 -2.50 2.15 -3.10
CA LEU A 81 -3.11 0.97 -2.50
C LEU A 81 -3.97 1.35 -1.30
N ARG A 82 -3.43 2.18 -0.39
CA ARG A 82 -4.16 2.64 0.79
C ARG A 82 -5.35 3.53 0.48
N SER A 83 -5.22 4.41 -0.49
CA SER A 83 -6.30 5.33 -0.85
C SER A 83 -7.47 4.59 -1.49
N VAL A 84 -7.18 3.71 -2.46
CA VAL A 84 -8.20 2.97 -3.21
C VAL A 84 -8.83 1.90 -2.33
N SER A 85 -8.04 1.05 -1.65
CA SER A 85 -8.60 0.05 -0.73
C SER A 85 -9.36 0.68 0.43
N GLY A 86 -8.95 1.85 0.93
CA GLY A 86 -9.68 2.58 1.96
C GLY A 86 -11.03 3.12 1.47
N GLY A 87 -11.07 3.67 0.25
CA GLY A 87 -12.30 4.14 -0.38
C GLY A 87 -13.27 2.98 -0.64
N LEU A 88 -12.77 1.90 -1.25
CA LEU A 88 -13.52 0.67 -1.49
C LEU A 88 -14.02 0.04 -0.19
N ASN A 89 -13.17 -0.10 0.82
CA ASN A 89 -13.57 -0.65 2.12
C ASN A 89 -14.77 0.12 2.68
N ARG A 90 -14.78 1.44 2.56
CA ARG A 90 -15.90 2.27 3.04
C ARG A 90 -17.15 2.11 2.19
N LEU A 91 -17.02 2.06 0.87
CA LEU A 91 -18.14 1.84 -0.06
C LEU A 91 -18.79 0.47 0.15
N LEU A 92 -17.98 -0.56 0.42
CA LEU A 92 -18.45 -1.93 0.61
C LEU A 92 -19.09 -2.20 1.98
N GLU A 93 -19.01 -1.25 2.93
CA GLU A 93 -19.79 -1.31 4.18
C GLU A 93 -21.30 -1.25 3.90
N ASP A 94 -21.70 -0.49 2.88
CA ASP A 94 -23.07 -0.38 2.37
C ASP A 94 -23.02 0.02 0.88
N PRO A 95 -23.12 -0.93 -0.07
CA PRO A 95 -23.01 -0.64 -1.49
C PRO A 95 -24.33 -0.08 -2.06
N SER A 96 -24.81 1.02 -1.50
CA SER A 96 -26.00 1.74 -1.96
C SER A 96 -25.67 3.18 -2.37
N LEU A 97 -26.45 3.72 -3.32
CA LEU A 97 -26.30 5.11 -3.79
C LEU A 97 -26.38 6.15 -2.67
N TYR A 98 -27.17 5.89 -1.64
CA TYR A 98 -27.25 6.78 -0.48
C TYR A 98 -25.90 6.87 0.23
N HIS A 99 -25.26 5.72 0.48
CA HIS A 99 -23.97 5.65 1.15
C HIS A 99 -22.82 6.21 0.30
N VAL A 100 -22.89 6.13 -1.03
CA VAL A 100 -21.90 6.77 -1.93
C VAL A 100 -21.73 8.26 -1.62
N SER A 101 -22.85 8.96 -1.41
CA SER A 101 -22.84 10.38 -1.04
C SER A 101 -22.19 10.62 0.32
N ASP A 102 -22.47 9.77 1.31
CA ASP A 102 -21.87 9.84 2.64
C ASP A 102 -20.35 9.57 2.61
N VAL A 103 -19.90 8.63 1.78
CA VAL A 103 -18.48 8.37 1.54
C VAL A 103 -17.82 9.59 0.89
N TYR A 104 -18.44 10.20 -0.12
CA TYR A 104 -17.92 11.42 -0.74
C TYR A 104 -17.74 12.54 0.28
N ILE A 105 -18.79 12.85 1.04
CA ILE A 105 -18.79 13.92 2.05
C ILE A 105 -17.70 13.67 3.10
N TYR A 106 -17.52 12.42 3.54
CA TYR A 106 -16.47 12.07 4.48
C TYR A 106 -15.07 12.40 3.94
N TYR A 107 -14.74 12.02 2.70
CA TYR A 107 -13.43 12.31 2.13
C TYR A 107 -13.27 13.79 1.78
N PHE A 108 -14.32 14.44 1.29
CA PHE A 108 -14.30 15.86 0.99
C PHE A 108 -14.10 16.71 2.25
N SER A 109 -14.77 16.40 3.36
CA SER A 109 -14.59 17.14 4.62
C SER A 109 -13.16 17.00 5.16
N ARG A 110 -12.55 15.82 5.01
CA ARG A 110 -11.21 15.54 5.55
C ARG A 110 -10.07 16.06 4.66
N TYR A 111 -10.28 16.08 3.35
CA TYR A 111 -9.21 16.37 2.38
C TYR A 111 -9.52 17.51 1.41
N GLY A 112 -10.73 18.08 1.42
CA GLY A 112 -11.23 19.09 0.47
C GLY A 112 -10.29 20.25 0.20
N GLY A 113 -9.63 20.77 1.23
CA GLY A 113 -8.64 21.85 1.08
C GLY A 113 -7.42 21.49 0.21
N ARG A 114 -7.17 20.21 -0.02
CA ARG A 114 -6.10 19.69 -0.88
C ARG A 114 -6.50 19.60 -2.35
N ARG A 115 -7.77 19.83 -2.70
CA ARG A 115 -8.23 19.87 -4.11
C ARG A 115 -7.46 20.86 -4.97
N LYS A 116 -6.99 21.96 -4.37
CA LYS A 116 -6.12 22.94 -5.04
C LYS A 116 -4.80 22.36 -5.55
N LEU A 117 -4.37 21.21 -5.03
CA LEU A 117 -3.13 20.52 -5.43
C LEU A 117 -3.39 19.46 -6.51
N ARG A 118 -4.62 19.33 -7.04
CA ARG A 118 -4.97 18.29 -8.02
C ARG A 118 -4.01 18.28 -9.21
N ASP A 119 -3.71 19.45 -9.75
CA ASP A 119 -2.88 19.59 -10.96
C ASP A 119 -1.37 19.63 -10.66
N GLU A 120 -0.99 19.74 -9.38
CA GLU A 120 0.41 19.89 -8.94
C GLU A 120 0.97 18.63 -8.26
N ASN A 121 0.08 17.82 -7.67
CA ASN A 121 0.45 16.64 -6.90
C ASN A 121 -0.20 15.40 -7.52
N TRP A 122 0.64 14.52 -8.04
CA TRP A 122 0.22 13.28 -8.69
C TRP A 122 -0.75 12.44 -7.83
N PHE A 123 -0.51 12.31 -6.53
CA PHE A 123 -1.37 11.52 -5.65
C PHE A 123 -2.72 12.21 -5.38
N GLU A 124 -2.71 13.52 -5.19
CA GLU A 124 -3.96 14.28 -5.05
C GLU A 124 -4.77 14.23 -6.35
N SER A 125 -4.15 14.25 -7.54
CA SER A 125 -4.86 14.00 -8.81
C SER A 125 -5.67 12.70 -8.76
N HIS A 126 -5.03 11.58 -8.41
CA HIS A 126 -5.68 10.26 -8.38
C HIS A 126 -6.81 10.21 -7.34
N ARG A 127 -6.61 10.82 -6.17
CA ARG A 127 -7.65 10.92 -5.15
C ARG A 127 -8.87 11.67 -5.68
N TRP A 128 -8.65 12.84 -6.30
CA TRP A 128 -9.75 13.66 -6.79
C TRP A 128 -10.44 13.04 -7.99
N ASP A 129 -9.72 12.31 -8.84
CA ASP A 129 -10.32 11.54 -9.94
C ASP A 129 -11.25 10.44 -9.39
N PHE A 130 -10.83 9.72 -8.34
CA PHE A 130 -11.70 8.76 -7.65
C PHE A 130 -12.96 9.44 -7.09
N LEU A 131 -12.80 10.53 -6.34
CA LEU A 131 -13.92 11.22 -5.68
C LEU A 131 -14.86 11.89 -6.68
N ASP A 132 -14.33 12.50 -7.73
CA ASP A 132 -15.14 13.16 -8.77
C ASP A 132 -15.94 12.12 -9.57
N LYS A 133 -15.33 10.98 -9.95
CA LYS A 133 -16.07 9.86 -10.57
C LYS A 133 -17.18 9.35 -9.65
N MET A 134 -16.87 9.12 -8.38
CA MET A 134 -17.82 8.63 -7.39
C MET A 134 -19.01 9.59 -7.19
N ALA A 135 -18.77 10.90 -7.25
CA ALA A 135 -19.81 11.92 -7.14
C ALA A 135 -20.78 11.98 -8.33
N HIS A 136 -20.48 11.29 -9.43
CA HIS A 136 -21.31 11.29 -10.64
C HIS A 136 -22.10 9.98 -10.81
N ILE A 137 -21.95 9.04 -9.88
CA ILE A 137 -22.71 7.79 -9.85
C ILE A 137 -24.18 8.10 -9.52
N SER A 138 -25.09 7.62 -10.35
CA SER A 138 -26.53 7.89 -10.25
C SER A 138 -27.40 6.63 -10.23
N THR A 139 -26.82 5.46 -10.52
CA THR A 139 -27.49 4.17 -10.56
C THR A 139 -26.69 3.07 -9.85
N ASP A 140 -27.37 2.03 -9.37
CA ASP A 140 -26.71 0.89 -8.72
C ASP A 140 -25.79 0.13 -9.69
N ASP A 141 -26.13 0.09 -10.98
CA ASP A 141 -25.28 -0.50 -12.02
C ASP A 141 -23.96 0.29 -12.18
N GLU A 142 -24.03 1.62 -12.25
CA GLU A 142 -22.82 2.48 -12.28
C GLU A 142 -21.98 2.32 -11.01
N LEU A 143 -22.61 2.10 -9.85
CA LEU A 143 -21.91 1.84 -8.60
C LEU A 143 -21.15 0.50 -8.65
N ASN A 144 -21.81 -0.56 -9.13
CA ASN A 144 -21.18 -1.86 -9.28
C ASN A 144 -20.01 -1.82 -10.27
N ASP A 145 -20.21 -1.17 -11.42
CA ASP A 145 -19.15 -0.98 -12.41
C ASP A 145 -17.98 -0.17 -11.84
N PHE A 146 -18.26 0.90 -11.09
CA PHE A 146 -17.23 1.69 -10.42
C PHE A 146 -16.46 0.84 -9.40
N ILE A 147 -17.13 0.04 -8.58
CA ILE A 147 -16.48 -0.83 -7.60
C ILE A 147 -15.54 -1.82 -8.29
N LEU A 148 -16.01 -2.48 -9.36
CA LEU A 148 -15.20 -3.43 -10.14
C LEU A 148 -14.00 -2.74 -10.80
N GLU A 149 -14.19 -1.58 -11.44
CA GLU A 149 -13.09 -0.76 -12.00
C GLU A 149 -12.03 -0.48 -10.93
N LYS A 150 -12.46 -0.14 -9.71
CA LYS A 150 -11.54 0.19 -8.61
C LYS A 150 -10.86 -1.00 -7.97
N ILE A 151 -11.48 -2.19 -8.01
CA ILE A 151 -10.81 -3.44 -7.64
C ILE A 151 -9.72 -3.79 -8.67
N ASP A 152 -9.99 -3.58 -9.96
CA ASP A 152 -9.01 -3.81 -11.03
C ASP A 152 -7.83 -2.82 -10.95
N ASP A 153 -8.11 -1.53 -10.69
CA ASP A 153 -7.08 -0.51 -10.43
C ASP A 153 -6.21 -0.92 -9.23
N LEU A 154 -6.85 -1.34 -8.11
CA LEU A 154 -6.16 -1.77 -6.89
C LEU A 154 -5.25 -2.97 -7.15
N THR A 155 -5.74 -3.96 -7.91
CA THR A 155 -4.97 -5.15 -8.31
C THR A 155 -3.78 -4.77 -9.18
N SER A 156 -4.00 -3.90 -10.17
CA SER A 156 -2.92 -3.41 -11.03
C SER A 156 -1.83 -2.68 -10.23
N TYR A 157 -2.20 -1.82 -9.28
CA TYR A 157 -1.25 -1.15 -8.39
C TYR A 157 -0.51 -2.15 -7.48
N PHE A 158 -1.19 -3.19 -7.03
CA PHE A 158 -0.58 -4.21 -6.19
C PHE A 158 0.46 -5.03 -6.96
N GLU A 159 0.22 -5.34 -8.23
CA GLU A 159 1.20 -6.01 -9.09
C GLU A 159 2.51 -5.23 -9.24
N PHE A 160 2.43 -3.90 -9.36
CA PHE A 160 3.63 -3.06 -9.35
C PHE A 160 4.33 -3.09 -7.98
N TYR A 161 3.57 -2.95 -6.90
CA TYR A 161 4.11 -3.00 -5.53
C TYR A 161 4.78 -4.35 -5.21
N LYS A 162 4.18 -5.45 -5.65
CA LYS A 162 4.70 -6.82 -5.53
C LYS A 162 6.03 -6.98 -6.26
N LYS A 163 6.16 -6.47 -7.48
CA LYS A 163 7.42 -6.48 -8.24
C LYS A 163 8.53 -5.70 -7.51
N GLU A 164 8.20 -4.54 -6.97
CA GLU A 164 9.14 -3.74 -6.16
C GLU A 164 9.58 -4.49 -4.89
N LEU A 165 8.65 -5.14 -4.19
CA LEU A 165 8.96 -5.96 -3.01
C LEU A 165 9.86 -7.15 -3.35
N GLN A 166 9.55 -7.87 -4.43
CA GLN A 166 10.35 -9.02 -4.87
C GLN A 166 11.78 -8.60 -5.25
N ALA A 167 11.94 -7.50 -5.98
CA ALA A 167 13.24 -6.93 -6.31
C ALA A 167 13.99 -6.51 -5.03
N PHE A 168 13.30 -5.87 -4.09
CA PHE A 168 13.86 -5.47 -2.81
C PHE A 168 14.35 -6.65 -1.99
N ILE A 169 13.55 -7.72 -1.86
CA ILE A 169 13.93 -8.96 -1.16
C ILE A 169 15.13 -9.61 -1.84
N PHE A 170 15.15 -9.65 -3.18
CA PHE A 170 16.27 -10.21 -3.94
C PHE A 170 17.57 -9.44 -3.68
N GLU A 171 17.53 -8.12 -3.66
CA GLU A 171 18.70 -7.30 -3.31
C GLU A 171 19.11 -7.50 -1.85
N LEU A 172 18.14 -7.59 -0.93
CA LEU A 172 18.42 -7.81 0.49
C LEU A 172 19.09 -9.16 0.74
N LYS A 173 18.66 -10.21 0.02
CA LYS A 173 19.27 -11.56 0.04
C LYS A 173 20.75 -11.54 -0.38
N LYS A 174 21.16 -10.64 -1.26
CA LYS A 174 22.58 -10.49 -1.65
C LYS A 174 23.44 -9.83 -0.58
N LEU A 175 22.80 -9.07 0.32
CA LEU A 175 23.45 -8.36 1.42
C LEU A 175 23.51 -9.20 2.71
N THR A 176 22.68 -10.24 2.81
CA THR A 176 22.67 -11.20 3.91
C THR A 176 23.48 -12.46 3.55
N PRO A 177 24.67 -12.67 4.12
CA PRO A 177 25.48 -13.87 3.89
C PRO A 177 24.91 -15.15 4.53
#